data_AF-A0A370NUE8-F1
#
_entry.id   AF-A0A370NUE8-F1
#
_cell.length_a   1.000
_cell.length_b   1.000
_cell.length_c   1.000
_cell.angle_alpha   90.00
_cell.angle_beta   90.00
_cell.angle_gamma   90.00
#
_symmetry.space_group_name_H-M   'P 1'
#
loop_
_entity.id
_entity.type
_entity.pdbx_description
1 polymer ?
#
loop_
_entity_poly.entity_id
_entity_poly.type
_entity_poly.pdbx_seq_one_letter_code
_entity_poly.pdbx_strand_id
1 'polypeptide(L)'
;MLRKAGGHAEGPGRVGLGALLAMSMAEVPCYLTIRPAANSEAEQVTVHVGEVGTGFCEGISYLINVHGVDSCRLLLDDVELPKTSDGCFAWAPNFFAGRVTAVVLAASGQEYAFQFDVSPTPQKLGAEQFDAMLSEIRDFDTTLLVGASAAAIGFGRQGRPGNFEALVQLARLREHGSSFLAAVHEIARVPQRFLRSASQAVPLSRIRRLVPSALRDHRLASLATGLSNDDASLESLTVLSQAPALTVDTPANRTMLALIKRFQAVVRSLAEKTATLSLGGSVEDQAQRKDRRLEVLRQFAESVEKLLALPPFAEISRAETTAAGLTQISAHPSYSRAYRKGTDALRTAVEGEDTQDLLQVSPSWGVYEAWCFVRLVSILRDVTGCTLQLCESSVAAADLAMSGILSDGRRLDLLFQAVFPSESPSGGRCACSLSRERRPDVVLAVTQGADRRFIVFDSKYRSGRENTLDAMASAHIYHDALRLGAHSPELVLLLLPGQSAVPSLEAADFWRTNEVGTLSEFSIDAKGLNRCEQAIFDWVAPYTHLQPKFAAASV
;
A
#
# COMPACT_ATOMS: atom_id res chain seq x y z
N MET A 1 77.50 -12.23 30.71
CA MET A 1 78.25 -12.31 29.44
C MET A 1 77.25 -12.15 28.30
N LEU A 2 77.33 -11.22 27.35
CA LEU A 2 78.27 -10.13 27.08
C LEU A 2 77.57 -9.24 26.01
N ARG A 3 77.26 -7.98 26.38
CA ARG A 3 77.42 -6.71 25.62
C ARG A 3 76.72 -6.55 24.25
N LYS A 4 76.21 -5.39 23.83
CA LYS A 4 76.55 -3.95 24.07
C LYS A 4 75.36 -3.12 23.49
N ALA A 5 74.81 -2.12 24.19
CA ALA A 5 75.18 -0.68 24.20
C ALA A 5 74.89 0.06 22.87
N GLY A 6 74.32 1.27 22.83
CA GLY A 6 74.16 2.26 23.90
C GLY A 6 73.20 3.41 23.51
N GLY A 7 73.09 4.40 24.41
CA GLY A 7 72.19 5.55 24.30
C GLY A 7 72.88 6.91 24.15
N HIS A 8 72.11 7.96 24.51
CA HIS A 8 72.41 9.40 24.66
C HIS A 8 72.51 10.23 23.35
N ALA A 9 72.03 11.48 23.22
CA ALA A 9 71.42 12.48 24.13
C ALA A 9 70.75 13.65 23.34
N GLU A 10 69.82 14.36 24.01
CA GLU A 10 69.47 15.82 24.03
C GLU A 10 69.42 16.65 22.73
N GLY A 11 68.27 17.20 22.28
CA GLY A 11 67.63 18.50 22.66
C GLY A 11 67.71 19.50 21.45
N PRO A 12 66.99 20.65 21.33
CA PRO A 12 65.91 21.28 22.11
C PRO A 12 64.64 21.70 21.27
N GLY A 13 63.58 22.08 22.00
CA GLY A 13 62.43 22.95 21.67
C GLY A 13 61.97 23.28 20.25
N ARG A 14 60.66 23.13 20.01
CA ARG A 14 59.81 24.25 19.53
C ARG A 14 58.32 24.01 19.79
N VAL A 15 57.72 25.08 20.30
CA VAL A 15 56.31 25.29 20.65
C VAL A 15 55.42 25.18 19.40
N GLY A 16 54.26 24.54 19.55
CA GLY A 16 53.20 24.51 18.52
C GLY A 16 51.85 24.16 19.13
N LEU A 17 51.19 25.18 19.69
CA LEU A 17 49.78 25.29 20.09
C LEU A 17 49.05 23.99 20.47
N GLY A 18 49.13 23.66 21.76
CA GLY A 18 48.11 22.85 22.41
C GLY A 18 46.85 23.66 22.70
N ALA A 19 45.71 23.02 22.42
CA ALA A 19 44.45 23.10 23.17
C ALA A 19 43.87 24.49 23.45
N LEU A 20 42.97 24.91 22.56
CA LEU A 20 41.79 25.67 22.96
C LEU A 20 40.56 24.88 22.54
N LEU A 21 39.88 24.37 23.57
CA LEU A 21 38.59 23.71 23.60
C LEU A 21 37.64 24.17 22.48
N ALA A 22 37.53 23.36 21.44
CA ALA A 22 36.22 23.07 20.86
C ALA A 22 35.87 21.68 21.35
N MET A 23 35.13 21.61 22.46
CA MET A 23 34.31 20.45 22.73
C MET A 23 33.46 20.28 21.46
N SER A 24 33.79 19.31 20.64
CA SER A 24 32.86 18.72 19.70
C SER A 24 31.63 18.41 20.53
N MET A 25 30.59 19.24 20.39
CA MET A 25 29.27 18.86 20.83
C MET A 25 29.01 17.57 20.06
N ALA A 26 29.06 16.44 20.76
CA ALA A 26 28.47 15.23 20.25
C ALA A 26 27.06 15.64 19.86
N GLU A 27 26.76 15.63 18.55
CA GLU A 27 25.43 15.97 18.05
C GLU A 27 24.43 15.14 18.86
N VAL A 28 23.62 15.82 19.66
CA VAL A 28 22.60 15.13 20.44
C VAL A 28 21.69 14.46 19.40
N PRO A 29 21.62 13.12 19.36
CA PRO A 29 20.85 12.44 18.33
C PRO A 29 19.40 12.91 18.44
N CYS A 30 18.75 13.19 17.32
CA CYS A 30 17.34 13.58 17.32
C CYS A 30 16.50 12.51 18.04
N TYR A 31 15.62 12.92 18.96
CA TYR A 31 14.70 12.01 19.64
C TYR A 31 13.38 12.70 19.97
N LEU A 32 12.34 11.88 20.17
CA LEU A 32 11.00 12.35 20.51
C LEU A 32 10.67 11.99 21.95
N THR A 33 9.92 12.86 22.60
CA THR A 33 9.30 12.54 23.89
C THR A 33 7.81 12.84 23.83
N ILE A 34 6.99 11.87 24.24
CA ILE A 34 5.56 11.85 23.95
C ILE A 34 4.79 11.58 25.24
N ARG A 35 3.73 12.35 25.49
CA ARG A 35 2.87 12.18 26.67
C ARG A 35 1.39 12.42 26.33
N PRO A 36 0.45 11.81 27.05
CA PRO A 36 -0.97 12.16 26.95
C PRO A 36 -1.22 13.64 27.22
N ALA A 37 -2.06 14.28 26.42
CA ALA A 37 -2.41 15.70 26.58
C ALA A 37 -3.24 15.95 27.85
N ALA A 38 -4.12 15.01 28.20
CA ALA A 38 -5.03 15.12 29.34
C ALA A 38 -4.37 14.84 30.70
N ASN A 39 -3.15 14.29 30.74
CA ASN A 39 -2.48 13.93 31.98
C ASN A 39 -1.00 14.35 31.93
N SER A 40 -0.68 15.48 32.57
CA SER A 40 0.69 15.99 32.66
C SER A 40 1.62 15.15 33.53
N GLU A 41 1.06 14.31 34.41
CA GLU A 41 1.83 13.43 35.31
C GLU A 41 1.97 12.00 34.75
N ALA A 42 1.37 11.71 33.59
CA ALA A 42 1.52 10.42 32.95
C ALA A 42 2.96 10.16 32.51
N GLU A 43 3.34 8.89 32.50
CA GLU A 43 4.66 8.44 32.05
C GLU A 43 4.93 8.91 30.61
N GLN A 44 6.11 9.49 30.41
CA GLN A 44 6.54 10.02 29.12
C GLN A 44 7.30 8.94 28.35
N VAL A 45 6.86 8.66 27.13
CA VAL A 45 7.53 7.72 26.24
C VAL A 45 8.63 8.46 25.48
N THR A 46 9.85 7.94 25.50
CA THR A 46 10.98 8.45 24.71
C THR A 46 11.23 7.52 23.53
N VAL A 47 11.38 8.06 22.32
CA VAL A 47 11.56 7.30 21.08
C VAL A 47 12.76 7.83 20.33
N HIS A 48 13.74 6.98 20.05
CA HIS A 48 14.91 7.33 19.25
C HIS A 48 14.70 7.03 17.76
N VAL A 49 15.54 7.61 16.90
CA VAL A 49 15.48 7.40 15.45
C VAL A 49 15.62 5.91 15.13
N GLY A 50 14.71 5.39 14.31
CA GLY A 50 14.67 3.97 13.93
C GLY A 50 14.02 3.04 14.97
N GLU A 51 13.63 3.54 16.14
CA GLU A 51 12.87 2.77 17.13
C GLU A 51 11.36 2.90 16.90
N VAL A 52 10.63 1.94 17.51
CA VAL A 52 9.17 1.91 17.53
C VAL A 52 8.68 2.35 18.90
N GLY A 53 8.02 3.50 18.98
CA GLY A 53 7.32 3.92 20.19
C GLY A 53 6.03 3.12 20.38
N THR A 54 5.75 2.68 21.60
CA THR A 54 4.57 1.86 21.94
C THR A 54 3.76 2.50 23.06
N GLY A 55 2.56 1.95 23.34
CA GLY A 55 1.67 2.46 24.39
C GLY A 55 0.72 3.57 23.93
N PHE A 56 0.61 3.80 22.62
CA PHE A 56 -0.35 4.75 22.05
C PHE A 56 -1.67 4.04 21.74
N CYS A 57 -2.79 4.64 22.12
CA CYS A 57 -4.12 4.14 21.82
C CYS A 57 -4.94 5.13 21.01
N GLU A 58 -5.82 4.58 20.18
CA GLU A 58 -6.90 5.33 19.51
C GLU A 58 -7.73 6.16 20.50
N GLY A 59 -8.14 7.35 20.05
CA GLY A 59 -9.00 8.26 20.78
C GLY A 59 -8.32 9.07 21.88
N ILE A 60 -7.02 8.86 22.13
CA ILE A 60 -6.24 9.63 23.11
C ILE A 60 -5.44 10.70 22.38
N SER A 61 -5.48 11.94 22.87
CA SER A 61 -4.60 13.01 22.36
C SER A 61 -3.25 13.00 23.08
N TYR A 62 -2.17 13.23 22.33
CA TYR A 62 -0.79 13.26 22.77
C TYR A 62 -0.12 14.59 22.42
N LEU A 63 0.89 14.94 23.21
CA LEU A 63 1.82 16.04 22.96
C LEU A 63 3.21 15.47 22.70
N ILE A 64 3.83 15.89 21.60
CA ILE A 64 5.13 15.42 21.14
C ILE A 64 6.13 16.56 21.21
N ASN A 65 7.25 16.33 21.89
CA ASN A 65 8.40 17.23 21.91
C ASN A 65 9.54 16.62 21.09
N VAL A 66 10.11 17.45 20.22
CA VAL A 66 11.27 17.10 19.38
C VAL A 66 12.52 17.67 20.01
N HIS A 67 13.55 16.83 20.17
CA HIS A 67 14.83 17.22 20.76
C HIS A 67 15.97 17.01 19.75
N GLY A 68 17.07 17.76 19.92
CA GLY A 68 18.24 17.68 19.04
C GLY A 68 18.11 18.44 17.71
N VAL A 69 17.01 19.17 17.49
CA VAL A 69 16.77 19.96 16.27
C VAL A 69 16.08 21.29 16.62
N ASP A 70 16.74 22.41 16.35
CA ASP A 70 16.28 23.74 16.83
C ASP A 70 15.12 24.36 16.02
N SER A 71 14.83 23.88 14.81
CA SER A 71 13.65 24.30 14.04
C SER A 71 13.24 23.20 13.09
N CYS A 72 12.07 22.63 13.33
CA CYS A 72 11.56 21.50 12.57
C CYS A 72 10.06 21.57 12.31
N ARG A 73 9.66 20.78 11.31
CA ARG A 73 8.29 20.35 11.04
C ARG A 73 8.19 18.89 11.43
N LEU A 74 7.08 18.47 12.03
CA LEU A 74 6.82 17.07 12.36
C LEU A 74 5.64 16.61 11.51
N LEU A 75 5.84 15.57 10.71
CA LEU A 75 4.80 14.97 9.89
C LEU A 75 4.47 13.57 10.39
N LEU A 76 3.19 13.23 10.42
CA LEU A 76 2.68 11.87 10.61
C LEU A 76 1.93 11.45 9.37
N ASP A 77 2.38 10.37 8.72
CA ASP A 77 1.81 9.91 7.45
C ASP A 77 1.57 11.07 6.45
N ASP A 78 2.61 11.88 6.24
CA ASP A 78 2.61 13.08 5.38
C ASP A 78 1.76 14.27 5.84
N VAL A 79 1.07 14.17 6.98
CA VAL A 79 0.30 15.28 7.55
C VAL A 79 1.15 16.03 8.56
N GLU A 80 1.36 17.33 8.34
CA GLU A 80 2.08 18.18 9.29
C GLU A 80 1.25 18.41 10.55
N LEU A 81 1.86 18.16 11.70
CA LEU A 81 1.21 18.35 12.99
C LEU A 81 1.20 19.82 13.41
N PRO A 82 0.09 20.31 14.00
CA PRO A 82 0.03 21.65 14.53
C PRO A 82 0.93 21.79 15.78
N LYS A 83 1.62 22.92 15.87
CA LYS A 83 2.32 23.33 17.10
C LYS A 83 1.34 24.00 18.06
N THR A 84 1.44 23.63 19.32
CA THR A 84 0.77 24.28 20.46
C THR A 84 1.51 25.56 20.86
N SER A 85 0.90 26.37 21.72
CA SER A 85 1.52 27.59 22.29
C SER A 85 2.86 27.32 22.97
N ASP A 86 3.00 26.12 23.54
CA ASP A 86 4.16 25.72 24.35
C ASP A 86 5.27 25.09 23.49
N GLY A 87 5.14 25.16 22.16
CA GLY A 87 6.11 24.62 21.20
C GLY A 87 6.02 23.11 20.97
N CYS A 88 5.19 22.39 21.73
CA CYS A 88 4.91 20.96 21.51
C CYS A 88 4.04 20.75 20.26
N PHE A 89 4.15 19.60 19.60
CA PHE A 89 3.24 19.19 18.53
C PHE A 89 2.06 18.39 19.09
N ALA A 90 0.84 18.68 18.62
CA ALA A 90 -0.35 17.94 19.03
C ALA A 90 -0.66 16.81 18.04
N TRP A 91 -0.91 15.61 18.57
CA TRP A 91 -1.28 14.43 17.78
C TRP A 91 -2.47 13.71 18.42
N ALA A 92 -3.42 13.28 17.61
CA ALA A 92 -4.53 12.43 18.05
C ALA A 92 -4.72 11.29 17.05
N PRO A 93 -4.30 10.05 17.37
CA PRO A 93 -4.70 8.87 16.62
C PRO A 93 -6.20 8.64 16.83
N ASN A 94 -7.03 9.02 15.86
CA ASN A 94 -8.49 8.97 16.03
C ASN A 94 -9.04 7.56 15.76
N PHE A 95 -9.01 7.12 14.51
CA PHE A 95 -9.76 5.96 14.01
C PHE A 95 -8.88 4.93 13.31
N PHE A 96 -7.63 4.74 13.76
CA PHE A 96 -6.71 3.80 13.14
C PHE A 96 -5.81 3.14 14.19
N ALA A 97 -5.52 1.86 13.97
CA ALA A 97 -4.59 1.05 14.73
C ALA A 97 -3.57 0.40 13.79
N GLY A 98 -2.33 0.27 14.26
CA GLY A 98 -1.18 -0.23 13.51
C GLY A 98 0.00 0.75 13.54
N ARG A 99 0.97 0.52 12.64
CA ARG A 99 2.21 1.30 12.61
C ARG A 99 2.03 2.62 11.87
N VAL A 100 2.43 3.72 12.48
CA VAL A 100 2.42 5.05 11.87
C VAL A 100 3.85 5.54 11.72
N THR A 101 4.19 6.08 10.55
CA THR A 101 5.50 6.70 10.32
C THR A 101 5.46 8.18 10.68
N ALA A 102 6.38 8.59 11.55
CA ALA A 102 6.64 10.00 11.86
C ALA A 102 7.95 10.45 11.22
N VAL A 103 7.96 11.65 10.65
CA VAL A 103 9.15 12.26 10.05
C VAL A 103 9.35 13.65 10.63
N VAL A 104 10.50 13.87 11.27
CA VAL A 104 10.97 15.21 11.62
C VAL A 104 11.79 15.75 10.45
N LEU A 105 11.33 16.85 9.86
CA LEU A 105 12.05 17.61 8.85
C LEU A 105 12.75 18.79 9.52
N ALA A 106 14.08 18.75 9.58
CA ALA A 106 14.89 19.87 10.04
C ALA A 106 14.93 21.00 9.00
N ALA A 107 15.16 22.24 9.43
CA ALA A 107 15.35 23.37 8.52
C ALA A 107 16.52 23.20 7.53
N SER A 108 17.48 22.33 7.86
CA SER A 108 18.59 21.94 6.96
C SER A 108 18.15 21.05 5.79
N GLY A 109 16.91 20.55 5.79
CA GLY A 109 16.41 19.54 4.85
C GLY A 109 16.72 18.10 5.26
N GLN A 110 17.37 17.88 6.42
CA GLN A 110 17.59 16.54 6.95
C GLN A 110 16.29 15.94 7.51
N GLU A 111 16.06 14.66 7.21
CA GLU A 111 14.88 13.92 7.68
C GLU A 111 15.28 12.88 8.74
N TYR A 112 14.49 12.81 9.81
CA TYR A 112 14.62 11.79 10.85
C TYR A 112 13.31 11.01 10.97
N ALA A 113 13.37 9.70 10.78
CA ALA A 113 12.20 8.82 10.75
C ALA A 113 12.03 8.04 12.08
N PHE A 114 10.79 7.98 12.55
CA PHE A 114 10.35 7.26 13.73
C PHE A 114 9.11 6.43 13.39
N GLN A 115 8.83 5.40 14.18
CA GLN A 115 7.61 4.60 14.05
C GLN A 115 6.84 4.60 15.37
N PHE A 116 5.52 4.66 15.29
CA PHE A 116 4.62 4.54 16.43
C PHE A 116 3.70 3.34 16.24
N ASP A 117 3.51 2.55 17.27
CA ASP A 117 2.52 1.47 17.31
C ASP A 117 1.28 1.94 18.06
N VAL A 118 0.15 1.98 17.35
CA VAL A 118 -1.13 2.47 17.87
C VAL A 118 -2.08 1.29 18.04
N SER A 119 -2.54 1.08 19.27
CA SER A 119 -3.51 0.03 19.61
C SER A 119 -4.96 0.54 19.55
N PRO A 120 -5.93 -0.34 19.28
CA PRO A 120 -7.35 -0.05 19.44
C PRO A 120 -7.72 0.37 20.87
N THR A 121 -8.77 1.16 21.03
CA THR A 121 -9.27 1.53 22.37
C THR A 121 -9.86 0.30 23.08
N PRO A 122 -9.42 -0.07 24.30
CA PRO A 122 -9.91 -1.26 25.02
C PRO A 122 -11.42 -1.25 25.31
N GLN A 123 -12.05 -0.08 25.33
CA GLN A 123 -13.49 0.10 25.54
C GLN A 123 -14.33 -0.37 24.34
N LYS A 124 -13.73 -0.52 23.17
CA LYS A 124 -14.38 -0.99 21.94
C LYS A 124 -13.95 -2.41 21.62
N LEU A 125 -12.64 -2.62 21.58
CA LEU A 125 -12.02 -3.87 21.19
C LEU A 125 -10.62 -3.96 21.80
N GLY A 126 -10.26 -5.12 22.34
CA GLY A 126 -8.88 -5.37 22.78
C GLY A 126 -7.91 -5.55 21.59
N ALA A 127 -6.61 -5.33 21.81
CA ALA A 127 -5.59 -5.54 20.78
C ALA A 127 -5.59 -6.97 20.24
N GLU A 128 -5.67 -7.98 21.11
CA GLU A 128 -5.72 -9.40 20.71
C GLU A 128 -6.94 -9.72 19.83
N GLN A 129 -8.10 -9.14 20.15
CA GLN A 129 -9.31 -9.34 19.35
C GLN A 129 -9.17 -8.66 17.99
N PHE A 130 -8.57 -7.47 17.92
CA PHE A 130 -8.30 -6.80 16.65
C PHE A 130 -7.31 -7.58 15.78
N ASP A 131 -6.24 -8.10 16.36
CA ASP A 131 -5.27 -8.94 15.64
C ASP A 131 -5.91 -10.22 15.10
N ALA A 132 -6.80 -10.84 15.88
CA ALA A 132 -7.53 -12.01 15.42
C ALA A 132 -8.53 -11.66 14.30
N MET A 133 -9.15 -10.46 14.30
CA MET A 133 -9.96 -9.98 13.18
C MET A 133 -9.11 -9.81 11.91
N LEU A 134 -7.92 -9.22 12.04
CA LEU A 134 -6.98 -9.09 10.92
C LEU A 134 -6.59 -10.46 10.36
N SER A 135 -6.39 -11.46 11.24
CA SER A 135 -6.10 -12.83 10.83
C SER A 135 -7.24 -13.46 10.04
N GLU A 136 -8.48 -13.40 10.54
CA GLU A 136 -9.64 -13.95 9.83
C GLU A 136 -9.85 -13.28 8.46
N ILE A 137 -9.64 -11.95 8.37
CA ILE A 137 -9.72 -11.26 7.07
C ILE A 137 -8.59 -11.71 6.14
N ARG A 138 -7.36 -11.88 6.62
CA ARG A 138 -6.24 -12.35 5.78
C ARG A 138 -6.49 -13.73 5.19
N ASP A 139 -7.02 -14.63 6.00
CA ASP A 139 -7.36 -16.00 5.61
C ASP A 139 -8.49 -16.03 4.57
N PHE A 140 -9.40 -15.04 4.63
CA PHE A 140 -10.49 -14.89 3.68
C PHE A 140 -10.06 -14.15 2.39
N ASP A 141 -9.64 -12.90 2.52
CA ASP A 141 -9.21 -12.02 1.43
C ASP A 141 -8.38 -10.85 1.97
N THR A 142 -7.06 -10.94 1.81
CA THR A 142 -6.13 -9.90 2.28
C THR A 142 -6.38 -8.52 1.64
N THR A 143 -6.99 -8.46 0.45
CA THR A 143 -7.23 -7.19 -0.24
C THR A 143 -8.24 -6.28 0.48
N LEU A 144 -9.08 -6.84 1.36
CA LEU A 144 -10.05 -6.10 2.18
C LEU A 144 -9.41 -5.23 3.26
N LEU A 145 -8.16 -5.51 3.64
CA LEU A 145 -7.44 -4.75 4.68
C LEU A 145 -6.77 -3.49 4.14
N VAL A 146 -6.48 -3.43 2.84
CA VAL A 146 -5.78 -2.30 2.24
C VAL A 146 -6.69 -1.08 2.28
N GLY A 147 -6.15 0.08 2.66
CA GLY A 147 -6.92 1.32 2.72
C GLY A 147 -6.06 2.56 2.66
N ALA A 148 -6.62 3.67 3.16
CA ALA A 148 -6.04 4.99 3.07
C ALA A 148 -5.77 5.65 4.45
N SER A 149 -5.87 4.89 5.54
CA SER A 149 -5.61 5.42 6.88
C SER A 149 -4.12 5.68 7.11
N ALA A 150 -3.80 6.38 8.20
CA ALA A 150 -2.43 6.68 8.58
C ALA A 150 -1.66 5.46 9.13
N ALA A 151 -2.39 4.43 9.58
CA ALA A 151 -1.78 3.20 10.05
C ALA A 151 -1.41 2.30 8.88
N ALA A 152 -0.31 1.58 9.07
CA ALA A 152 0.16 0.53 8.18
C ALA A 152 0.33 -0.78 8.95
N ILE A 153 0.10 -1.89 8.26
CA ILE A 153 0.41 -3.25 8.75
C ILE A 153 1.23 -3.99 7.69
N GLY A 154 1.75 -5.15 8.06
CA GLY A 154 2.47 -6.02 7.14
C GLY A 154 1.57 -6.67 6.08
N PHE A 155 1.99 -6.61 4.82
CA PHE A 155 1.36 -7.25 3.67
C PHE A 155 2.37 -8.04 2.84
N GLY A 156 1.84 -8.98 2.06
CA GLY A 156 2.61 -9.74 1.08
C GLY A 156 2.89 -8.96 -0.21
N ARG A 157 3.56 -9.62 -1.15
CA ARG A 157 4.00 -9.05 -2.45
C ARG A 157 3.59 -9.89 -3.66
N GLN A 158 2.66 -10.82 -3.47
CA GLN A 158 2.21 -11.82 -4.44
C GLN A 158 0.72 -11.65 -4.73
N GLY A 159 0.24 -12.45 -5.68
CA GLY A 159 -1.18 -12.55 -5.97
C GLY A 159 -1.74 -11.35 -6.73
N ARG A 160 -2.94 -10.92 -6.37
CA ARG A 160 -3.65 -9.83 -7.06
C ARG A 160 -3.51 -8.46 -6.38
N PRO A 161 -3.61 -7.36 -7.14
CA PRO A 161 -3.77 -6.02 -6.57
C PRO A 161 -5.16 -5.87 -5.92
N GLY A 162 -5.24 -5.03 -4.88
CA GLY A 162 -6.51 -4.60 -4.25
C GLY A 162 -7.02 -3.25 -4.79
N ASN A 163 -8.12 -2.76 -4.21
CA ASN A 163 -8.81 -1.52 -4.63
C ASN A 163 -7.97 -0.24 -4.48
N PHE A 164 -6.92 -0.28 -3.64
CA PHE A 164 -6.04 0.86 -3.36
C PHE A 164 -4.67 0.73 -4.05
N GLU A 165 -4.65 0.22 -5.29
CA GLU A 165 -3.44 -0.02 -6.06
C GLU A 165 -2.48 1.18 -6.10
N ALA A 166 -3.01 2.40 -6.29
CA ALA A 166 -2.19 3.60 -6.37
C ALA A 166 -1.49 3.94 -5.04
N LEU A 167 -2.14 3.70 -3.90
CA LEU A 167 -1.53 3.89 -2.58
C LEU A 167 -0.46 2.82 -2.31
N VAL A 168 -0.71 1.57 -2.68
CA VAL A 168 0.28 0.48 -2.59
C VAL A 168 1.52 0.81 -3.42
N GLN A 169 1.33 1.26 -4.66
CA GLN A 169 2.44 1.71 -5.51
C GLN A 169 3.20 2.87 -4.88
N LEU A 170 2.50 3.87 -4.33
CA LEU A 170 3.13 5.01 -3.68
C LEU A 170 3.97 4.59 -2.47
N ALA A 171 3.44 3.72 -1.60
CA ALA A 171 4.15 3.22 -0.43
C ALA A 171 5.45 2.49 -0.81
N ARG A 172 5.36 1.53 -1.74
CA ARG A 172 6.53 0.78 -2.23
C ARG A 172 7.53 1.63 -2.97
N LEU A 173 7.05 2.62 -3.72
CA LEU A 173 7.92 3.55 -4.42
C LEU A 173 8.71 4.40 -3.42
N ARG A 174 8.12 4.79 -2.29
CA ARG A 174 8.85 5.49 -1.21
C ARG A 174 9.86 4.58 -0.53
N GLU A 175 9.48 3.35 -0.22
CA GLU A 175 10.36 2.41 0.48
C GLU A 175 11.56 1.98 -0.38
N HIS A 176 11.33 1.75 -1.68
CA HIS A 176 12.31 1.11 -2.56
C HIS A 176 12.87 2.01 -3.65
N GLY A 177 12.20 3.11 -3.99
CA GLY A 177 12.56 4.00 -5.11
C GLY A 177 13.98 4.56 -4.97
N SER A 178 14.33 5.13 -3.82
CA SER A 178 15.67 5.71 -3.61
C SER A 178 16.76 4.65 -3.71
N SER A 179 16.54 3.46 -3.17
CA SER A 179 17.46 2.32 -3.28
C SER A 179 17.60 1.82 -4.72
N PHE A 180 16.50 1.81 -5.48
CA PHE A 180 16.52 1.48 -6.91
C PHE A 180 17.37 2.48 -7.70
N LEU A 181 17.12 3.78 -7.55
CA LEU A 181 17.85 4.82 -8.28
C LEU A 181 19.34 4.83 -7.90
N ALA A 182 19.68 4.61 -6.62
CA ALA A 182 21.05 4.45 -6.18
C ALA A 182 21.74 3.25 -6.86
N ALA A 183 21.07 2.10 -6.93
CA ALA A 183 21.60 0.91 -7.60
C ALA A 183 21.76 1.12 -9.12
N VAL A 184 20.87 1.88 -9.76
CA VAL A 184 20.98 2.27 -11.17
C VAL A 184 22.16 3.23 -11.39
N HIS A 185 22.39 4.17 -10.48
CA HIS A 185 23.57 5.04 -10.53
C HIS A 185 24.88 4.25 -10.47
N GLU A 186 24.94 3.18 -9.66
CA GLU A 186 26.12 2.30 -9.63
C GLU A 186 26.34 1.59 -10.97
N ILE A 187 25.27 1.12 -11.62
CA ILE A 187 25.34 0.55 -12.97
C ILE A 187 25.83 1.59 -13.98
N ALA A 188 25.37 2.83 -13.87
CA ALA A 188 25.78 3.90 -14.78
C ALA A 188 27.29 4.19 -14.72
N ARG A 189 27.91 4.01 -13.54
CA ARG A 189 29.37 4.16 -13.37
C ARG A 189 30.16 3.03 -14.04
N VAL A 190 29.65 1.80 -14.00
CA VAL A 190 30.33 0.62 -14.55
C VAL A 190 29.33 -0.24 -15.34
N PRO A 191 28.90 0.20 -16.53
CA PRO A 191 27.89 -0.52 -17.29
C PRO A 191 28.50 -1.74 -17.97
N GLN A 192 27.68 -2.77 -18.19
CA GLN A 192 28.06 -3.87 -19.08
C GLN A 192 28.33 -3.33 -20.49
N ARG A 193 29.42 -3.83 -21.08
CA ARG A 193 29.85 -3.50 -22.43
C ARG A 193 29.98 -4.78 -23.22
N PHE A 194 29.68 -4.71 -24.52
CA PHE A 194 29.85 -5.81 -25.45
C PHE A 194 30.59 -5.32 -26.70
N LEU A 195 31.34 -6.21 -27.35
CA LEU A 195 32.00 -5.88 -28.61
C LEU A 195 31.02 -6.13 -29.76
N ARG A 196 30.65 -5.07 -30.47
CA ARG A 196 29.84 -5.16 -31.68
C ARG A 196 30.71 -4.86 -32.89
N SER A 197 30.49 -5.58 -33.98
CA SER A 197 31.08 -5.26 -35.27
C SER A 197 30.48 -3.94 -35.78
N ALA A 198 31.32 -2.92 -35.95
CA ALA A 198 30.93 -1.61 -36.46
C ALA A 198 31.64 -1.35 -37.80
N SER A 199 30.88 -0.86 -38.78
CA SER A 199 31.45 -0.40 -40.06
C SER A 199 32.18 0.92 -39.84
N GLN A 200 33.49 0.93 -40.09
CA GLN A 200 34.31 2.13 -40.08
C GLN A 200 34.92 2.32 -41.47
N ALA A 201 34.89 3.56 -41.98
CA ALA A 201 35.65 3.93 -43.16
C ALA A 201 37.14 3.98 -42.79
N VAL A 202 37.92 3.08 -43.35
CA VAL A 202 39.36 2.97 -43.08
C VAL A 202 40.08 3.11 -44.43
N PRO A 203 41.21 3.84 -44.50
CA PRO A 203 42.02 3.89 -45.71
C PRO A 203 42.41 2.48 -46.17
N LEU A 204 42.39 2.24 -47.50
CA LEU A 204 42.72 0.96 -48.11
C LEU A 204 44.09 0.43 -47.63
N SER A 205 45.06 1.34 -47.41
CA SER A 205 46.40 1.03 -46.90
C SER A 205 46.44 0.37 -45.52
N ARG A 206 45.39 0.52 -44.70
CA ARG A 206 45.30 -0.05 -43.34
C ARG A 206 44.51 -1.36 -43.30
N ILE A 207 43.99 -1.84 -44.43
CA ILE A 207 43.17 -3.05 -44.51
C ILE A 207 44.03 -4.25 -44.89
N ARG A 208 44.15 -5.21 -43.98
CA ARG A 208 44.89 -6.47 -44.23
C ARG A 208 44.13 -7.47 -45.09
N ARG A 209 42.79 -7.41 -45.07
CA ARG A 209 41.92 -8.34 -45.81
C ARG A 209 40.66 -7.62 -46.28
N LEU A 210 40.46 -7.57 -47.60
CA LEU A 210 39.26 -7.03 -48.22
C LEU A 210 38.11 -8.04 -48.10
N VAL A 211 36.93 -7.58 -47.67
CA VAL A 211 35.70 -8.35 -47.73
C VAL A 211 35.13 -8.32 -49.15
N PRO A 212 34.53 -9.41 -49.68
CA PRO A 212 34.03 -9.45 -51.06
C PRO A 212 33.01 -8.36 -51.39
N SER A 213 32.25 -7.89 -50.39
CA SER A 213 31.31 -6.77 -50.55
C SER A 213 31.99 -5.44 -50.87
N ALA A 214 33.28 -5.26 -50.53
CA ALA A 214 34.04 -4.07 -50.87
C ALA A 214 34.28 -3.93 -52.38
N LEU A 215 34.28 -5.03 -53.14
CA LEU A 215 34.40 -5.02 -54.60
C LEU A 215 33.12 -4.55 -55.32
N ARG A 216 32.05 -4.23 -54.57
CA ARG A 216 30.88 -3.52 -55.13
C ARG A 216 31.18 -2.04 -55.37
N ASP A 217 32.24 -1.50 -54.78
CA ASP A 217 32.73 -0.17 -55.13
C ASP A 217 33.45 -0.24 -56.48
N HIS A 218 32.92 0.48 -57.47
CA HIS A 218 33.46 0.51 -58.84
C HIS A 218 34.92 0.98 -58.89
N ARG A 219 35.36 1.82 -57.95
CA ARG A 219 36.76 2.29 -57.88
C ARG A 219 37.71 1.19 -57.39
N LEU A 220 37.26 0.37 -56.44
CA LEU A 220 38.04 -0.78 -55.96
C LEU A 220 38.02 -1.92 -56.98
N ALA A 221 36.89 -2.13 -57.67
CA ALA A 221 36.76 -3.11 -58.73
C ALA A 221 37.65 -2.79 -59.95
N SER A 222 37.72 -1.51 -60.35
CA SER A 222 38.59 -1.07 -61.46
C SER A 222 40.07 -1.22 -61.12
N LEU A 223 40.46 -0.94 -59.87
CA LEU A 223 41.82 -1.20 -59.38
C LEU A 223 42.14 -2.70 -59.33
N ALA A 224 41.23 -3.54 -58.82
CA ALA A 224 41.43 -4.98 -58.73
C ALA A 224 41.52 -5.67 -60.11
N THR A 225 40.93 -5.07 -61.14
CA THR A 225 40.95 -5.56 -62.54
C THR A 225 42.06 -4.95 -63.39
N GLY A 226 42.88 -4.04 -62.84
CA GLY A 226 43.97 -3.39 -63.56
C GLY A 226 43.51 -2.37 -64.62
N LEU A 227 42.27 -1.87 -64.51
CA LEU A 227 41.67 -0.92 -65.45
C LEU A 227 41.90 0.56 -65.04
N SER A 228 42.63 0.82 -63.95
CA SER A 228 42.90 2.16 -63.43
C SER A 228 44.41 2.35 -63.24
N ASN A 229 44.98 3.39 -63.87
CA ASN A 229 46.40 3.75 -63.86
C ASN A 229 46.72 4.97 -62.95
N ASP A 230 45.84 5.27 -61.99
CA ASP A 230 45.89 6.52 -61.23
C ASP A 230 46.56 6.29 -59.85
N ASP A 231 47.90 6.30 -59.82
CA ASP A 231 48.72 6.08 -58.61
C ASP A 231 48.41 7.07 -57.46
N ALA A 232 47.85 8.25 -57.78
CA ALA A 232 47.51 9.29 -56.81
C ALA A 232 46.25 8.99 -55.97
N SER A 233 45.49 7.92 -56.29
CA SER A 233 44.15 7.69 -55.73
C SER A 233 44.12 6.69 -54.56
N LEU A 234 45.12 5.81 -54.43
CA LEU A 234 45.11 4.68 -53.48
C LEU A 234 45.07 5.10 -52.01
N GLU A 235 45.73 6.20 -51.64
CA GLU A 235 45.73 6.71 -50.25
C GLU A 235 44.41 7.40 -49.87
N SER A 236 43.66 7.88 -50.86
CA SER A 236 42.35 8.54 -50.67
C SER A 236 41.18 7.56 -50.60
N LEU A 237 41.39 6.32 -51.08
CA LEU A 237 40.35 5.31 -51.09
C LEU A 237 40.10 4.78 -49.69
N THR A 238 38.89 5.01 -49.21
CA THR A 238 38.40 4.45 -47.95
C THR A 238 37.49 3.28 -48.25
N VAL A 239 37.63 2.22 -47.46
CA VAL A 239 36.77 1.04 -47.55
C VAL A 239 36.09 0.85 -46.21
N LEU A 240 34.83 0.40 -46.25
CA LEU A 240 34.11 0.01 -45.06
C LEU A 240 34.70 -1.28 -44.51
N SER A 241 35.40 -1.18 -43.38
CA SER A 241 35.92 -2.31 -42.62
C SER A 241 35.03 -2.57 -41.40
N GLN A 242 34.90 -3.84 -41.03
CA GLN A 242 34.24 -4.25 -39.80
C GLN A 242 35.28 -4.26 -38.66
N ALA A 243 35.19 -3.30 -37.75
CA ALA A 243 36.05 -3.23 -36.57
C ALA A 243 35.24 -3.52 -35.29
N PRO A 244 35.81 -4.24 -34.31
CA PRO A 244 35.16 -4.42 -33.02
C PRO A 244 35.10 -3.07 -32.28
N ALA A 245 33.89 -2.58 -32.04
CA ALA A 245 33.62 -1.40 -31.23
C ALA A 245 32.92 -1.80 -29.93
N LEU A 246 33.34 -1.22 -28.81
CA LEU A 246 32.64 -1.37 -27.55
C LEU A 246 31.30 -0.64 -27.63
N THR A 247 30.22 -1.32 -27.22
CA THR A 247 28.90 -0.73 -27.08
C THR A 247 28.33 -1.04 -25.71
N VAL A 248 27.62 -0.08 -25.14
CA VAL A 248 26.79 -0.24 -23.93
C VAL A 248 25.37 -0.71 -24.28
N ASP A 249 25.04 -0.85 -25.55
CA ASP A 249 23.72 -1.29 -26.01
C ASP A 249 23.55 -2.82 -25.90
N THR A 250 23.62 -3.32 -24.67
CA THR A 250 23.51 -4.74 -24.32
C THR A 250 22.07 -5.11 -23.93
N PRO A 251 21.66 -6.38 -24.06
CA PRO A 251 20.34 -6.82 -23.59
C PRO A 251 20.04 -6.46 -22.13
N ALA A 252 21.03 -6.57 -21.21
CA ALA A 252 20.87 -6.15 -19.82
C ALA A 252 20.57 -4.65 -19.67
N ASN A 253 21.32 -3.81 -20.39
CA ASN A 253 21.14 -2.36 -20.35
C ASN A 253 19.79 -1.93 -20.95
N ARG A 254 19.34 -2.56 -22.04
CA ARG A 254 18.01 -2.33 -22.63
C ARG A 254 16.88 -2.70 -21.67
N THR A 255 17.01 -3.82 -20.96
CA THR A 255 16.02 -4.24 -19.94
C THR A 255 16.01 -3.27 -18.76
N MET A 256 17.19 -2.81 -18.31
CA MET A 256 17.27 -1.82 -17.24
C MET A 256 16.65 -0.48 -17.66
N LEU A 257 16.89 -0.03 -18.90
CA LEU A 257 16.26 1.16 -19.47
C LEU A 257 14.73 1.01 -19.53
N ALA A 258 14.21 -0.16 -19.90
CA ALA A 258 12.77 -0.43 -19.87
C ALA A 258 12.19 -0.32 -18.45
N LEU A 259 12.89 -0.85 -17.44
CA LEU A 259 12.48 -0.75 -16.05
C LEU A 259 12.50 0.70 -15.54
N ILE A 260 13.54 1.49 -15.87
CA ILE A 260 13.62 2.91 -15.51
C ILE A 260 12.47 3.71 -16.16
N LYS A 261 12.16 3.45 -17.43
CA LYS A 261 11.04 4.10 -18.11
C LYS A 261 9.68 3.72 -17.51
N ARG A 262 9.50 2.45 -17.12
CA ARG A 262 8.29 2.02 -16.39
C ARG A 262 8.19 2.73 -15.04
N PHE A 263 9.29 2.85 -14.30
CA PHE A 263 9.35 3.61 -13.05
C PHE A 263 8.97 5.08 -13.27
N GLN A 264 9.53 5.73 -14.30
CA GLN A 264 9.18 7.11 -14.66
C GLN A 264 7.68 7.28 -14.95
N ALA A 265 7.09 6.33 -15.70
CA ALA A 265 5.67 6.37 -16.04
C ALA A 265 4.79 6.24 -14.79
N VAL A 266 5.15 5.36 -13.84
CA VAL A 266 4.44 5.20 -12.57
C VAL A 266 4.57 6.47 -11.71
N VAL A 267 5.77 7.06 -11.57
CA VAL A 267 5.96 8.33 -10.86
C VAL A 267 5.05 9.42 -11.42
N ARG A 268 4.99 9.56 -12.76
CA ARG A 268 4.14 10.55 -13.43
C ARG A 268 2.66 10.29 -13.18
N SER A 269 2.21 9.04 -13.32
CA SER A 269 0.82 8.66 -13.05
C SER A 269 0.41 8.92 -11.59
N LEU A 270 1.28 8.58 -10.63
CA LEU A 270 1.03 8.87 -9.21
C LEU A 270 1.01 10.36 -8.93
N ALA A 271 1.88 11.15 -9.57
CA ALA A 271 1.89 12.61 -9.41
C ALA A 271 0.57 13.23 -9.91
N GLU A 272 0.06 12.77 -11.06
CA GLU A 272 -1.24 13.19 -11.59
C GLU A 272 -2.39 12.79 -10.67
N LYS A 273 -2.43 11.53 -10.21
CA LYS A 273 -3.45 11.06 -9.26
C LYS A 273 -3.41 11.82 -7.94
N THR A 274 -2.22 12.12 -7.42
CA THR A 274 -2.04 12.92 -6.20
C THR A 274 -2.51 14.35 -6.41
N ALA A 275 -2.21 14.95 -7.56
CA ALA A 275 -2.62 16.32 -7.87
C ALA A 275 -4.16 16.46 -7.98
N THR A 276 -4.81 15.43 -8.52
CA THR A 276 -6.26 15.33 -8.74
C THR A 276 -7.03 14.68 -7.59
N LEU A 277 -6.37 14.30 -6.50
CA LEU A 277 -6.98 13.65 -5.33
C LEU A 277 -7.72 12.35 -5.67
N SER A 278 -7.14 11.55 -6.58
CA SER A 278 -7.70 10.30 -7.11
C SER A 278 -6.84 9.05 -6.77
N LEU A 279 -6.11 9.10 -5.64
CA LEU A 279 -5.36 7.94 -5.13
C LEU A 279 -6.26 6.90 -4.44
N GLY A 280 -7.49 7.27 -4.09
CA GLY A 280 -8.43 6.48 -3.29
C GLY A 280 -8.60 7.03 -1.87
N GLY A 281 -9.70 6.67 -1.21
CA GLY A 281 -10.06 7.18 0.12
C GLY A 281 -10.71 8.57 0.09
N SER A 282 -10.77 9.24 1.25
CA SER A 282 -11.37 10.58 1.37
C SER A 282 -10.57 11.63 0.62
N VAL A 283 -11.27 12.58 -0.01
CA VAL A 283 -10.67 13.71 -0.73
C VAL A 283 -9.99 14.66 0.26
N GLU A 284 -10.60 14.89 1.42
CA GLU A 284 -10.07 15.70 2.51
C GLU A 284 -8.75 15.13 3.04
N ASP A 285 -8.71 13.82 3.29
CA ASP A 285 -7.52 13.11 3.74
C ASP A 285 -6.38 13.19 2.71
N GLN A 286 -6.71 13.04 1.43
CA GLN A 286 -5.73 13.18 0.34
C GLN A 286 -5.22 14.62 0.22
N ALA A 287 -6.09 15.61 0.40
CA ALA A 287 -5.72 17.02 0.31
C ALA A 287 -4.68 17.40 1.37
N GLN A 288 -4.81 16.89 2.60
CA GLN A 288 -3.84 17.14 3.68
C GLN A 288 -2.45 16.59 3.38
N ARG A 289 -2.35 15.48 2.64
CA ARG A 289 -1.08 14.79 2.33
C ARG A 289 -0.49 15.17 0.97
N LYS A 290 -1.25 15.92 0.17
CA LYS A 290 -0.96 16.20 -1.24
C LYS A 290 0.42 16.81 -1.45
N ASP A 291 0.74 17.87 -0.71
CA ASP A 291 1.95 18.65 -0.96
C ASP A 291 3.23 17.85 -0.71
N ARG A 292 3.27 17.12 0.42
CA ARG A 292 4.40 16.25 0.76
C ARG A 292 4.55 15.10 -0.23
N ARG A 293 3.45 14.46 -0.63
CA ARG A 293 3.48 13.37 -1.63
C ARG A 293 3.99 13.88 -2.98
N LEU A 294 3.54 15.05 -3.43
CA LEU A 294 4.01 15.68 -4.67
C LEU A 294 5.48 16.07 -4.60
N GLU A 295 5.97 16.56 -3.46
CA GLU A 295 7.39 16.84 -3.25
C GLU A 295 8.24 15.59 -3.48
N VAL A 296 7.89 14.48 -2.82
CA VAL A 296 8.60 13.19 -2.96
C VAL A 296 8.56 12.69 -4.41
N LEU A 297 7.41 12.74 -5.07
CA LEU A 297 7.26 12.31 -6.46
C LEU A 297 8.07 13.18 -7.44
N ARG A 298 8.18 14.50 -7.20
CA ARG A 298 9.04 15.40 -7.99
C ARG A 298 10.51 15.03 -7.84
N GLN A 299 10.97 14.74 -6.63
CA GLN A 299 12.36 14.32 -6.40
C GLN A 299 12.71 13.03 -7.18
N PHE A 300 11.78 12.06 -7.22
CA PHE A 300 11.95 10.86 -8.04
C PHE A 300 11.95 11.17 -9.54
N ALA A 301 11.03 12.02 -10.01
CA ALA A 301 10.96 12.41 -11.41
C ALA A 301 12.28 13.07 -11.88
N GLU A 302 12.78 14.05 -11.13
CA GLU A 302 14.05 14.74 -11.43
C GLU A 302 15.24 13.79 -11.43
N SER A 303 15.30 12.87 -10.47
CA SER A 303 16.39 11.89 -10.37
C SER A 303 16.41 10.93 -11.57
N VAL A 304 15.23 10.48 -12.00
CA VAL A 304 15.09 9.62 -13.18
C VAL A 304 15.43 10.36 -14.46
N GLU A 305 15.01 11.62 -14.61
CA GLU A 305 15.33 12.43 -15.79
C GLU A 305 16.84 12.67 -15.91
N LYS A 306 17.53 12.95 -14.79
CA LYS A 306 19.00 13.04 -14.76
C LYS A 306 19.65 11.71 -15.17
N LEU A 307 19.16 10.58 -14.68
CA LEU A 307 19.68 9.25 -15.03
C LEU A 307 19.51 8.93 -16.52
N LEU A 308 18.35 9.23 -17.10
CA LEU A 308 18.06 8.97 -18.51
C LEU A 308 18.89 9.84 -19.46
N ALA A 309 19.31 11.02 -19.01
CA ALA A 309 20.15 11.94 -19.79
C ALA A 309 21.65 11.55 -19.80
N LEU A 310 22.09 10.63 -18.94
CA LEU A 310 23.50 10.26 -18.78
C LEU A 310 23.82 8.90 -19.44
N PRO A 311 25.08 8.68 -19.88
CA PRO A 311 25.55 7.34 -20.23
C PRO A 311 25.42 6.36 -19.05
N PRO A 312 25.15 5.06 -19.31
CA PRO A 312 24.97 4.45 -20.61
C PRO A 312 23.59 4.71 -21.22
N PHE A 313 22.62 5.22 -20.46
CA PHE A 313 21.20 5.16 -20.82
C PHE A 313 20.82 6.04 -22.02
N ALA A 314 21.51 7.17 -22.19
CA ALA A 314 21.36 8.02 -23.37
C ALA A 314 21.86 7.37 -24.69
N GLU A 315 22.74 6.37 -24.60
CA GLU A 315 23.39 5.71 -25.76
C GLU A 315 22.69 4.40 -26.18
N ILE A 316 21.75 3.92 -25.37
CA ILE A 316 21.00 2.68 -25.64
C ILE A 316 19.94 2.94 -26.70
N SER A 317 19.94 2.14 -27.77
CA SER A 317 19.07 2.36 -28.93
C SER A 317 17.58 2.16 -28.65
N ARG A 318 17.23 1.25 -27.73
CA ARG A 318 15.84 0.92 -27.40
C ARG A 318 15.66 0.40 -25.99
N ALA A 319 14.51 0.68 -25.40
CA ALA A 319 14.08 0.09 -24.14
C ALA A 319 13.32 -1.20 -24.43
N GLU A 320 13.80 -2.33 -23.92
CA GLU A 320 13.22 -3.64 -24.24
C GLU A 320 13.55 -4.65 -23.15
N THR A 321 12.55 -5.41 -22.70
CA THR A 321 12.74 -6.56 -21.79
C THR A 321 12.77 -7.84 -22.60
N THR A 322 13.90 -8.56 -22.56
CA THR A 322 14.07 -9.84 -23.28
C THR A 322 14.56 -10.94 -22.34
N ALA A 323 14.32 -12.21 -22.69
CA ALA A 323 14.84 -13.35 -21.93
C ALA A 323 16.38 -13.29 -21.78
N ALA A 324 17.10 -12.95 -22.86
CA ALA A 324 18.56 -12.76 -22.81
C ALA A 324 18.97 -11.64 -21.86
N GLY A 325 18.24 -10.52 -21.84
CA GLY A 325 18.48 -9.43 -20.90
C GLY A 325 18.24 -9.83 -19.45
N LEU A 326 17.17 -10.58 -19.17
CA LEU A 326 16.90 -11.10 -17.82
C LEU A 326 17.96 -12.11 -17.36
N THR A 327 18.44 -12.98 -18.25
CA THR A 327 19.55 -13.91 -17.96
C THR A 327 20.86 -13.16 -17.67
N GLN A 328 21.16 -12.10 -18.41
CA GLN A 328 22.36 -11.28 -18.15
C GLN A 328 22.23 -10.49 -16.83
N ILE A 329 21.02 -10.03 -16.49
CA ILE A 329 20.73 -9.37 -15.22
C ILE A 329 20.92 -10.34 -14.05
N SER A 330 20.36 -11.56 -14.14
CA SER A 330 20.47 -12.54 -13.06
C SER A 330 21.91 -13.00 -12.82
N ALA A 331 22.73 -13.03 -13.87
CA ALA A 331 24.15 -13.38 -13.79
C ALA A 331 25.05 -12.26 -13.23
N HIS A 332 24.54 -11.03 -13.04
CA HIS A 332 25.36 -9.89 -12.59
C HIS A 332 24.80 -9.24 -11.31
N PRO A 333 25.54 -9.27 -10.17
CA PRO A 333 25.01 -8.82 -8.87
C PRO A 333 24.41 -7.41 -8.85
N SER A 334 25.11 -6.41 -9.40
CA SER A 334 24.61 -5.02 -9.43
C SER A 334 23.32 -4.85 -10.22
N TYR A 335 23.20 -5.54 -11.36
CA TYR A 335 21.99 -5.52 -12.19
C TYR A 335 20.85 -6.27 -11.51
N SER A 336 21.10 -7.45 -10.97
CA SER A 336 20.12 -8.23 -10.22
C SER A 336 19.56 -7.42 -9.04
N ARG A 337 20.43 -6.74 -8.28
CA ARG A 337 20.02 -5.89 -7.16
C ARG A 337 19.15 -4.71 -7.62
N ALA A 338 19.57 -3.99 -8.67
CA ALA A 338 18.79 -2.88 -9.23
C ALA A 338 17.44 -3.36 -9.78
N TYR A 339 17.44 -4.47 -10.51
CA TYR A 339 16.22 -5.04 -11.07
C TYR A 339 15.24 -5.44 -9.97
N ARG A 340 15.70 -6.14 -8.92
CA ARG A 340 14.87 -6.51 -7.77
C ARG A 340 14.26 -5.28 -7.08
N LYS A 341 15.07 -4.28 -6.73
CA LYS A 341 14.58 -3.04 -6.09
C LYS A 341 13.61 -2.27 -6.98
N GLY A 342 13.87 -2.20 -8.29
CA GLY A 342 12.97 -1.57 -9.24
C GLY A 342 11.65 -2.35 -9.40
N THR A 343 11.69 -3.69 -9.40
CA THR A 343 10.47 -4.49 -9.40
C THR A 343 9.69 -4.32 -8.11
N ASP A 344 10.34 -4.36 -6.95
CA ASP A 344 9.69 -4.21 -5.65
C ASP A 344 9.01 -2.83 -5.53
N ALA A 345 9.67 -1.76 -6.01
CA ALA A 345 9.09 -0.41 -6.07
C ALA A 345 7.85 -0.29 -6.98
N LEU A 346 7.66 -1.21 -7.94
CA LEU A 346 6.59 -1.17 -8.93
C LEU A 346 5.52 -2.26 -8.72
N ARG A 347 5.63 -3.05 -7.64
CA ARG A 347 4.65 -4.10 -7.33
C ARG A 347 3.36 -3.49 -6.79
N THR A 348 2.25 -4.15 -7.11
CA THR A 348 0.90 -3.73 -6.71
C THR A 348 0.15 -4.78 -5.91
N ALA A 349 0.61 -6.02 -5.97
CA ALA A 349 -0.02 -7.16 -5.33
C ALA A 349 0.23 -7.17 -3.81
N VAL A 350 -0.74 -7.61 -3.02
CA VAL A 350 -0.71 -7.48 -1.54
C VAL A 350 -0.83 -8.81 -0.80
N GLU A 351 -1.00 -9.91 -1.51
CA GLU A 351 -1.19 -11.24 -0.94
C GLU A 351 0.17 -11.93 -0.67
N GLY A 352 0.15 -12.98 0.13
CA GLY A 352 1.32 -13.80 0.46
C GLY A 352 1.77 -13.68 1.92
N GLU A 353 2.60 -14.63 2.34
CA GLU A 353 2.97 -14.84 3.75
C GLU A 353 4.06 -13.88 4.25
N ASP A 354 4.88 -13.33 3.35
CA ASP A 354 5.97 -12.40 3.69
C ASP A 354 5.42 -11.00 3.96
N THR A 355 5.03 -10.75 5.21
CA THR A 355 4.37 -9.51 5.68
C THR A 355 5.36 -8.39 6.05
N GLN A 356 6.57 -8.37 5.47
CA GLN A 356 7.55 -7.31 5.74
C GLN A 356 7.18 -5.96 5.10
N ASP A 357 6.25 -5.94 4.15
CA ASP A 357 5.83 -4.76 3.41
C ASP A 357 4.78 -3.97 4.22
N LEU A 358 5.15 -2.80 4.74
CA LEU A 358 4.21 -1.97 5.52
C LEU A 358 3.37 -1.12 4.57
N LEU A 359 2.10 -1.50 4.39
CA LEU A 359 1.15 -0.78 3.55
C LEU A 359 0.01 -0.20 4.38
N GLN A 360 -0.53 0.95 3.94
CA GLN A 360 -1.66 1.59 4.60
C GLN A 360 -2.89 0.68 4.64
N VAL A 361 -3.53 0.65 5.79
CA VAL A 361 -4.76 -0.13 6.02
C VAL A 361 -6.00 0.73 6.04
N SER A 362 -7.14 0.08 5.93
CA SER A 362 -8.42 0.66 6.28
C SER A 362 -8.39 1.15 7.74
N PRO A 363 -9.11 2.25 8.05
CA PRO A 363 -9.30 2.67 9.44
C PRO A 363 -9.94 1.54 10.26
N SER A 364 -9.82 1.58 11.58
CA SER A 364 -10.23 0.48 12.45
C SER A 364 -11.72 0.16 12.35
N TRP A 365 -12.56 1.16 12.05
CA TRP A 365 -13.97 0.93 11.74
C TRP A 365 -14.18 0.17 10.42
N GLY A 366 -13.37 0.43 9.39
CA GLY A 366 -13.43 -0.28 8.11
C GLY A 366 -12.88 -1.71 8.20
N VAL A 367 -11.87 -1.93 9.05
CA VAL A 367 -11.42 -3.29 9.40
C VAL A 367 -12.54 -4.07 10.08
N TYR A 368 -13.24 -3.44 11.04
CA TYR A 368 -14.37 -4.05 11.72
C TYR A 368 -15.55 -4.36 10.77
N GLU A 369 -15.87 -3.44 9.84
CA GLU A 369 -16.87 -3.68 8.78
C GLU A 369 -16.51 -4.88 7.89
N ALA A 370 -15.27 -4.95 7.42
CA ALA A 370 -14.79 -6.07 6.61
C ALA A 370 -14.83 -7.38 7.40
N TRP A 371 -14.41 -7.36 8.67
CA TRP A 371 -14.49 -8.54 9.53
C TRP A 371 -15.93 -9.01 9.75
N CYS A 372 -16.87 -8.08 9.96
CA CYS A 372 -18.28 -8.43 10.09
C CYS A 372 -18.82 -9.16 8.86
N PHE A 373 -18.44 -8.71 7.66
CA PHE A 373 -18.78 -9.41 6.43
C PHE A 373 -18.19 -10.84 6.38
N VAL A 374 -16.89 -10.99 6.65
CA VAL A 374 -16.22 -12.31 6.70
C VAL A 374 -16.89 -13.25 7.69
N ARG A 375 -17.28 -12.73 8.86
CA ARG A 375 -17.96 -13.52 9.87
C ARG A 375 -19.36 -13.91 9.46
N LEU A 376 -20.11 -13.02 8.80
CA LEU A 376 -21.43 -13.32 8.26
C LEU A 376 -21.37 -14.40 7.16
N VAL A 377 -20.32 -14.42 6.33
CA VAL A 377 -20.08 -15.53 5.37
C VAL A 377 -19.99 -16.87 6.11
N SER A 378 -19.20 -16.92 7.19
CA SER A 378 -19.03 -18.12 7.99
C SER A 378 -20.33 -18.56 8.67
N ILE A 379 -21.03 -17.63 9.31
CA ILE A 379 -22.34 -17.89 9.95
C ILE A 379 -23.34 -18.42 8.93
N LEU A 380 -23.43 -17.82 7.74
CA LEU A 380 -24.37 -18.27 6.71
C LEU A 380 -24.06 -19.68 6.22
N ARG A 381 -22.79 -20.02 6.04
CA ARG A 381 -22.39 -21.39 5.69
C ARG A 381 -22.83 -22.37 6.78
N ASP A 382 -22.65 -22.02 8.05
CA ASP A 382 -22.92 -22.92 9.17
C ASP A 382 -24.43 -23.10 9.43
N VAL A 383 -25.21 -22.02 9.25
CA VAL A 383 -26.68 -22.00 9.34
C VAL A 383 -27.32 -22.72 8.17
N THR A 384 -26.98 -22.33 6.94
CA THR A 384 -27.69 -22.77 5.74
C THR A 384 -27.13 -24.05 5.11
N GLY A 385 -25.90 -24.44 5.48
CA GLY A 385 -25.15 -25.51 4.82
C GLY A 385 -24.72 -25.17 3.39
N CYS A 386 -24.96 -23.94 2.92
CA CYS A 386 -24.68 -23.53 1.55
C CYS A 386 -23.22 -23.10 1.40
N THR A 387 -22.58 -23.56 0.32
CA THR A 387 -21.26 -23.04 -0.08
C THR A 387 -21.45 -21.73 -0.84
N LEU A 388 -21.02 -20.63 -0.24
CA LEU A 388 -21.02 -19.31 -0.88
C LEU A 388 -19.80 -19.17 -1.81
N GLN A 389 -20.02 -18.63 -3.01
CA GLN A 389 -18.99 -18.39 -4.02
C GLN A 389 -18.97 -16.93 -4.46
N LEU A 390 -17.79 -16.42 -4.79
CA LEU A 390 -17.63 -15.09 -5.37
C LEU A 390 -18.45 -14.96 -6.65
N CYS A 391 -19.18 -13.85 -6.81
CA CYS A 391 -20.01 -13.61 -7.98
C CYS A 391 -20.19 -12.12 -8.27
N GLU A 392 -20.81 -11.81 -9.41
CA GLU A 392 -21.49 -10.53 -9.59
C GLU A 392 -22.95 -10.67 -9.14
N SER A 393 -23.42 -9.77 -8.27
CA SER A 393 -24.81 -9.80 -7.82
C SER A 393 -25.73 -9.24 -8.90
N SER A 394 -26.85 -9.94 -9.09
CA SER A 394 -27.98 -9.46 -9.91
C SER A 394 -28.89 -8.48 -9.15
N VAL A 395 -28.67 -8.29 -7.85
CA VAL A 395 -29.53 -7.48 -6.97
C VAL A 395 -29.05 -6.03 -6.91
N ALA A 396 -27.78 -5.84 -6.55
CA ALA A 396 -27.14 -4.54 -6.38
C ALA A 396 -25.70 -4.57 -6.92
N ALA A 397 -25.12 -3.40 -7.20
CA ALA A 397 -23.66 -3.30 -7.28
C ALA A 397 -23.09 -3.40 -5.85
N ALA A 398 -21.93 -4.03 -5.68
CA ALA A 398 -21.29 -4.20 -4.38
C ALA A 398 -19.78 -4.29 -4.59
N ASP A 399 -19.00 -3.92 -3.57
CA ASP A 399 -17.54 -4.05 -3.62
C ASP A 399 -17.12 -5.52 -3.59
N LEU A 400 -17.91 -6.35 -2.90
CA LEU A 400 -17.77 -7.80 -2.88
C LEU A 400 -19.15 -8.45 -2.77
N ALA A 401 -19.39 -9.53 -3.52
CA ALA A 401 -20.63 -10.28 -3.46
C ALA A 401 -20.35 -11.79 -3.45
N MET A 402 -20.99 -12.48 -2.51
CA MET A 402 -20.97 -13.94 -2.45
C MET A 402 -22.38 -14.49 -2.61
N SER A 403 -22.53 -15.55 -3.41
CA SER A 403 -23.81 -16.20 -3.66
C SER A 403 -23.78 -17.70 -3.42
N GLY A 404 -24.91 -18.25 -3.00
CA GLY A 404 -25.17 -19.68 -2.90
C GLY A 404 -26.60 -20.00 -3.28
N ILE A 405 -26.92 -21.29 -3.34
CA ILE A 405 -28.27 -21.79 -3.60
C ILE A 405 -28.76 -22.54 -2.36
N LEU A 406 -29.90 -22.12 -1.81
CA LEU A 406 -30.58 -22.76 -0.69
C LEU A 406 -31.16 -24.11 -1.11
N SER A 407 -31.51 -24.95 -0.12
CA SER A 407 -32.06 -26.29 -0.36
C SER A 407 -33.35 -26.32 -1.19
N ASP A 408 -34.12 -25.24 -1.15
CA ASP A 408 -35.38 -25.07 -1.91
C ASP A 408 -35.17 -24.46 -3.31
N GLY A 409 -33.92 -24.22 -3.71
CA GLY A 409 -33.53 -23.68 -5.01
C GLY A 409 -33.49 -22.15 -5.09
N ARG A 410 -33.78 -21.43 -4.00
CA ARG A 410 -33.63 -19.96 -3.98
C ARG A 410 -32.16 -19.54 -3.96
N ARG A 411 -31.87 -18.39 -4.54
CA ARG A 411 -30.53 -17.80 -4.52
C ARG A 411 -30.37 -16.94 -3.27
N LEU A 412 -29.29 -17.17 -2.53
CA LEU A 412 -28.86 -16.40 -1.36
C LEU A 412 -27.65 -15.54 -1.76
N ASP A 413 -27.72 -14.23 -1.57
CA ASP A 413 -26.65 -13.27 -1.85
C ASP A 413 -26.24 -12.55 -0.57
N LEU A 414 -24.94 -12.52 -0.25
CA LEU A 414 -24.35 -11.66 0.76
C LEU A 414 -23.48 -10.60 0.07
N LEU A 415 -23.81 -9.33 0.27
CA LEU A 415 -23.24 -8.20 -0.44
C LEU A 415 -22.54 -7.26 0.53
N PHE A 416 -21.26 -6.98 0.30
CA PHE A 416 -20.47 -5.99 1.05
C PHE A 416 -20.49 -4.64 0.35
N GLN A 417 -20.80 -3.56 1.09
CA GLN A 417 -20.87 -2.18 0.57
C GLN A 417 -21.80 -2.06 -0.64
N ALA A 418 -23.00 -2.64 -0.54
CA ALA A 418 -23.98 -2.67 -1.62
C ALA A 418 -24.50 -1.26 -1.94
N VAL A 419 -24.58 -0.90 -3.22
CA VAL A 419 -24.99 0.43 -3.68
C VAL A 419 -26.49 0.47 -3.96
N PHE A 420 -27.18 1.35 -3.26
CA PHE A 420 -28.60 1.67 -3.46
C PHE A 420 -28.71 3.10 -4.01
N PRO A 421 -28.71 3.30 -5.35
CA PRO A 421 -28.80 4.62 -5.97
C PRO A 421 -30.15 5.31 -5.67
N SER A 422 -30.19 6.64 -5.75
CA SER A 422 -31.41 7.44 -5.55
C SER A 422 -32.47 7.27 -6.65
N GLU A 423 -32.05 6.84 -7.82
CA GLU A 423 -32.92 6.57 -8.97
C GLU A 423 -33.02 5.07 -9.21
N SER A 424 -34.13 4.62 -9.80
CA SER A 424 -34.31 3.22 -10.16
C SER A 424 -33.12 2.74 -11.01
N PRO A 425 -32.46 1.64 -10.63
CA PRO A 425 -31.23 1.20 -11.27
C PRO A 425 -31.45 0.87 -12.76
N SER A 426 -30.51 1.27 -13.60
CA SER A 426 -30.42 0.82 -14.99
C SER A 426 -29.71 -0.54 -15.05
N GLY A 427 -30.06 -1.39 -16.04
CA GLY A 427 -29.33 -2.64 -16.29
C GLY A 427 -29.82 -3.89 -15.53
N GLY A 428 -31.09 -3.97 -15.13
CA GLY A 428 -31.71 -5.20 -14.62
C GLY A 428 -31.49 -5.49 -13.13
N ARG A 429 -30.67 -4.69 -12.44
CA ARG A 429 -30.59 -4.64 -10.97
C ARG A 429 -31.86 -4.03 -10.39
N CYS A 430 -32.06 -4.15 -9.08
CA CYS A 430 -33.31 -3.73 -8.44
C CYS A 430 -33.15 -3.02 -7.10
N ALA A 431 -31.91 -2.85 -6.63
CA ALA A 431 -31.61 -2.04 -5.47
C ALA A 431 -31.77 -0.54 -5.77
N CYS A 432 -32.59 0.16 -4.99
CA CYS A 432 -32.68 1.62 -5.00
C CYS A 432 -32.95 2.17 -3.59
N SER A 433 -32.67 3.45 -3.41
CA SER A 433 -33.00 4.22 -2.22
C SER A 433 -34.09 5.21 -2.57
N LEU A 434 -35.10 5.37 -1.70
CA LEU A 434 -36.15 6.38 -1.84
C LEU A 434 -35.66 7.82 -1.62
N SER A 435 -34.38 7.99 -1.25
CA SER A 435 -33.78 9.28 -0.93
C SER A 435 -32.51 9.53 -1.76
N ARG A 436 -31.38 9.80 -1.11
CA ARG A 436 -30.05 9.84 -1.75
C ARG A 436 -29.46 8.44 -1.88
N GLU A 437 -28.38 8.30 -2.64
CA GLU A 437 -27.59 7.06 -2.64
C GLU A 437 -27.23 6.62 -1.21
N ARG A 438 -27.41 5.33 -0.93
CA ARG A 438 -27.08 4.69 0.35
C ARG A 438 -26.22 3.46 0.12
N ARG A 439 -25.33 3.21 1.07
CA ARG A 439 -24.39 2.09 1.09
C ARG A 439 -24.40 1.45 2.47
N PRO A 440 -25.34 0.52 2.76
CA PRO A 440 -25.23 -0.31 3.94
C PRO A 440 -23.98 -1.19 3.89
N ASP A 441 -23.41 -1.50 5.06
CA ASP A 441 -22.16 -2.27 5.14
C ASP A 441 -22.34 -3.69 4.61
N VAL A 442 -23.39 -4.40 5.03
CA VAL A 442 -23.70 -5.75 4.53
C VAL A 442 -25.19 -5.92 4.28
N VAL A 443 -25.52 -6.52 3.12
CA VAL A 443 -26.90 -6.90 2.76
C VAL A 443 -26.96 -8.39 2.51
N LEU A 444 -27.91 -9.06 3.17
CA LEU A 444 -28.24 -10.45 2.90
C LEU A 444 -29.59 -10.51 2.17
N ALA A 445 -29.61 -11.05 0.96
CA ALA A 445 -30.80 -11.13 0.13
C ALA A 445 -31.11 -12.58 -0.27
N VAL A 446 -32.39 -12.95 -0.24
CA VAL A 446 -32.91 -14.19 -0.81
C VAL A 446 -33.78 -13.83 -2.00
N THR A 447 -33.53 -14.49 -3.14
CA THR A 447 -34.23 -14.19 -4.39
C THR A 447 -34.76 -15.45 -5.08
N GLN A 448 -36.00 -15.36 -5.56
CA GLN A 448 -36.65 -16.36 -6.40
C GLN A 448 -37.54 -15.68 -7.44
N GLY A 449 -37.02 -15.50 -8.65
CA GLY A 449 -37.74 -14.75 -9.69
C GLY A 449 -38.00 -13.30 -9.26
N ALA A 450 -39.28 -12.95 -9.09
CA ALA A 450 -39.70 -11.62 -8.62
C ALA A 450 -39.78 -11.50 -7.09
N ASP A 451 -39.82 -12.61 -6.35
CA ASP A 451 -39.81 -12.61 -4.89
C ASP A 451 -38.41 -12.28 -4.38
N ARG A 452 -38.32 -11.22 -3.57
CA ARG A 452 -37.05 -10.65 -3.08
C ARG A 452 -37.25 -10.18 -1.66
N ARG A 453 -36.49 -10.78 -0.75
CA ARG A 453 -36.50 -10.46 0.68
C ARG A 453 -35.06 -10.24 1.12
N PHE A 454 -34.84 -9.31 2.03
CA PHE A 454 -33.49 -8.99 2.47
C PHE A 454 -33.46 -8.41 3.87
N ILE A 455 -32.31 -8.56 4.51
CA ILE A 455 -31.96 -7.94 5.78
C ILE A 455 -30.66 -7.17 5.61
N VAL A 456 -30.46 -6.18 6.47
CA VAL A 456 -29.29 -5.31 6.46
C VAL A 456 -28.55 -5.47 7.77
N PHE A 457 -27.24 -5.65 7.68
CA PHE A 457 -26.33 -5.56 8.82
C PHE A 457 -25.45 -4.32 8.63
N ASP A 458 -25.51 -3.43 9.60
CA ASP A 458 -24.79 -2.16 9.57
C ASP A 458 -23.80 -2.15 10.75
N SER A 459 -22.51 -2.25 10.45
CA SER A 459 -21.47 -2.36 11.45
C SER A 459 -21.17 -0.98 12.02
N LYS A 460 -20.99 -0.91 13.34
CA LYS A 460 -20.72 0.36 14.03
C LYS A 460 -19.62 0.17 15.05
N TYR A 461 -18.43 0.68 14.72
CA TYR A 461 -17.24 0.62 15.58
C TYR A 461 -17.27 1.68 16.70
N ARG A 462 -18.26 1.57 17.59
CA ARG A 462 -18.53 2.50 18.71
C ARG A 462 -19.08 1.71 19.91
N SER A 463 -19.00 2.31 21.09
CA SER A 463 -19.56 1.74 22.33
C SER A 463 -20.17 2.83 23.21
N GLY A 464 -21.01 2.43 24.17
CA GLY A 464 -21.69 3.34 25.10
C GLY A 464 -23.10 3.76 24.65
N ARG A 465 -23.95 4.09 25.63
CA ARG A 465 -25.39 4.30 25.45
C ARG A 465 -25.74 5.36 24.41
N GLU A 466 -25.16 6.55 24.52
CA GLU A 466 -25.45 7.67 23.60
C GLU A 466 -25.05 7.31 22.16
N ASN A 467 -23.85 6.77 21.98
CA ASN A 467 -23.37 6.33 20.67
C ASN A 467 -24.27 5.25 20.04
N THR A 468 -24.77 4.31 20.85
CA THR A 468 -25.72 3.28 20.38
C THR A 468 -27.05 3.89 19.95
N LEU A 469 -27.62 4.80 20.75
CA LEU A 469 -28.89 5.44 20.43
C LEU A 469 -28.78 6.33 19.18
N ASP A 470 -27.69 7.08 19.04
CA ASP A 470 -27.43 7.89 17.85
C ASP A 470 -27.23 7.02 16.60
N ALA A 471 -26.56 5.87 16.75
CA ALA A 471 -26.35 4.94 15.65
C ALA A 471 -27.66 4.33 15.13
N MET A 472 -28.71 4.19 15.96
CA MET A 472 -30.02 3.70 15.50
C MET A 472 -30.63 4.55 14.38
N ALA A 473 -30.22 5.83 14.25
CA ALA A 473 -30.64 6.65 13.13
C ALA A 473 -30.28 6.01 11.77
N SER A 474 -29.11 5.35 11.63
CA SER A 474 -28.76 4.68 10.37
C SER A 474 -29.67 3.46 10.12
N ALA A 475 -29.98 2.69 11.16
CA ALA A 475 -30.88 1.54 11.04
C ALA A 475 -32.27 1.95 10.54
N HIS A 476 -32.87 2.98 11.15
CA HIS A 476 -34.16 3.52 10.71
C HIS A 476 -34.10 4.07 9.29
N ILE A 477 -33.04 4.81 8.94
CA ILE A 477 -32.86 5.33 7.58
C ILE A 477 -32.79 4.18 6.57
N TYR A 478 -32.03 3.13 6.86
CA TYR A 478 -31.90 2.01 5.92
C TYR A 478 -33.18 1.20 5.79
N HIS A 479 -33.87 0.94 6.90
CA HIS A 479 -35.17 0.30 6.90
C HIS A 479 -36.16 1.05 5.99
N ASP A 480 -36.28 2.36 6.20
CA ASP A 480 -37.30 3.15 5.54
C ASP A 480 -36.94 3.51 4.11
N ALA A 481 -35.64 3.69 3.79
CA ALA A 481 -35.22 4.18 2.48
C ALA A 481 -34.85 3.08 1.47
N LEU A 482 -34.30 1.94 1.91
CA LEU A 482 -33.76 0.94 0.97
C LEU A 482 -34.86 0.09 0.37
N ARG A 483 -34.77 -0.20 -0.93
CA ARG A 483 -35.71 -1.06 -1.63
C ARG A 483 -34.99 -2.07 -2.51
N LEU A 484 -35.48 -3.32 -2.50
CA LEU A 484 -35.21 -4.31 -3.54
C LEU A 484 -36.51 -4.53 -4.33
N GLY A 485 -36.63 -3.86 -5.48
CA GLY A 485 -37.91 -3.75 -6.16
C GLY A 485 -38.92 -2.97 -5.32
N ALA A 486 -40.02 -3.60 -4.91
CA ALA A 486 -41.05 -2.96 -4.09
C ALA A 486 -40.89 -3.22 -2.58
N HIS A 487 -39.93 -4.07 -2.17
CA HIS A 487 -39.79 -4.53 -0.80
C HIS A 487 -38.77 -3.70 -0.03
N SER A 488 -39.09 -3.34 1.23
CA SER A 488 -38.14 -2.82 2.23
C SER A 488 -37.34 -3.97 2.86
N PRO A 489 -36.25 -3.69 3.59
CA PRO A 489 -35.60 -4.70 4.41
C PRO A 489 -36.59 -5.20 5.47
N GLU A 490 -36.52 -6.48 5.80
CA GLU A 490 -37.38 -7.06 6.85
C GLU A 490 -36.80 -6.89 8.25
N LEU A 491 -35.49 -6.62 8.30
CA LEU A 491 -34.77 -6.37 9.52
C LEU A 491 -33.49 -5.59 9.22
N VAL A 492 -33.21 -4.58 10.04
CA VAL A 492 -31.92 -3.87 10.04
C VAL A 492 -31.26 -3.97 11.41
N LEU A 493 -30.11 -4.66 11.48
CA LEU A 493 -29.37 -4.86 12.72
C LEU A 493 -28.06 -4.09 12.72
N LEU A 494 -27.81 -3.32 13.78
CA LEU A 494 -26.49 -2.75 14.02
C LEU A 494 -25.56 -3.79 14.66
N LEU A 495 -24.37 -3.99 14.11
CA LEU A 495 -23.35 -4.86 14.69
C LEU A 495 -22.37 -4.03 15.52
N LEU A 496 -22.32 -4.24 16.84
CA LEU A 496 -21.52 -3.45 17.78
C LEU A 496 -20.48 -4.34 18.48
N PRO A 497 -19.19 -3.94 18.55
CA PRO A 497 -18.15 -4.79 19.14
C PRO A 497 -18.19 -4.79 20.67
N GLY A 498 -18.62 -3.68 21.28
CA GLY A 498 -18.64 -3.51 22.74
C GLY A 498 -19.83 -4.18 23.42
N GLN A 499 -19.84 -4.15 24.76
CA GLN A 499 -20.93 -4.67 25.58
C GLN A 499 -22.25 -3.93 25.35
N SER A 500 -23.36 -4.62 25.62
CA SER A 500 -24.70 -4.04 25.54
C SER A 500 -24.87 -2.84 26.48
N ALA A 501 -25.11 -1.67 25.90
CA ALA A 501 -25.43 -0.44 26.64
C ALA A 501 -26.94 -0.14 26.68
N VAL A 502 -27.72 -0.76 25.79
CA VAL A 502 -29.18 -0.57 25.67
C VAL A 502 -29.86 -1.92 25.40
N PRO A 503 -30.03 -2.78 26.41
CA PRO A 503 -30.52 -4.16 26.22
C PRO A 503 -31.90 -4.25 25.55
N SER A 504 -32.74 -3.22 25.67
CA SER A 504 -34.05 -3.18 25.04
C SER A 504 -33.99 -3.21 23.51
N LEU A 505 -32.92 -2.67 22.89
CA LEU A 505 -32.74 -2.67 21.44
C LEU A 505 -32.30 -4.03 20.89
N GLU A 506 -31.95 -4.96 21.78
CA GLU A 506 -31.53 -6.31 21.42
C GLU A 506 -32.66 -7.32 21.63
N ALA A 507 -33.76 -6.93 22.26
CA ALA A 507 -34.85 -7.85 22.56
C ALA A 507 -35.57 -8.31 21.28
N ALA A 508 -35.85 -9.61 21.18
CA ALA A 508 -36.55 -10.18 20.01
C ALA A 508 -37.95 -9.56 19.79
N ASP A 509 -38.65 -9.18 20.87
CA ASP A 509 -39.93 -8.45 20.77
C ASP A 509 -39.75 -7.06 20.15
N PHE A 510 -38.64 -6.39 20.46
CA PHE A 510 -38.31 -5.09 19.89
C PHE A 510 -38.05 -5.22 18.39
N TRP A 511 -37.24 -6.20 17.97
CA TRP A 511 -36.96 -6.47 16.56
C TRP A 511 -38.23 -6.82 15.78
N ARG A 512 -39.09 -7.68 16.34
CA ARG A 512 -40.36 -8.06 15.69
C ARG A 512 -41.32 -6.88 15.50
N THR A 513 -41.29 -5.91 16.41
CA THR A 513 -42.22 -4.78 16.39
C THR A 513 -41.71 -3.62 15.54
N ASN A 514 -40.39 -3.41 15.51
CA ASN A 514 -39.78 -2.21 14.93
C ASN A 514 -38.93 -2.49 13.68
N GLU A 515 -38.68 -3.77 13.35
CA GLU A 515 -37.89 -4.21 12.19
C GLU A 515 -36.46 -3.61 12.16
N VAL A 516 -36.00 -3.12 13.31
CA VAL A 516 -34.67 -2.61 13.57
C VAL A 516 -34.17 -3.03 14.94
N GLY A 517 -32.85 -3.07 15.14
CA GLY A 517 -32.27 -3.37 16.44
C GLY A 517 -30.75 -3.41 16.45
N THR A 518 -30.18 -3.93 17.53
CA THR A 518 -28.74 -4.01 17.74
C THR A 518 -28.28 -5.40 18.18
N LEU A 519 -27.08 -5.78 17.78
CA LEU A 519 -26.32 -6.94 18.24
C LEU A 519 -25.01 -6.43 18.85
N SER A 520 -24.97 -6.33 20.18
CA SER A 520 -23.74 -6.02 20.93
C SER A 520 -22.90 -7.27 21.14
N GLU A 521 -21.65 -7.08 21.54
CA GLU A 521 -20.66 -8.16 21.69
C GLU A 521 -20.52 -8.97 20.39
N PHE A 522 -20.67 -8.31 19.23
CA PHE A 522 -20.37 -8.90 17.93
C PHE A 522 -18.86 -8.78 17.69
N SER A 523 -18.12 -9.64 18.39
CA SER A 523 -16.65 -9.73 18.34
C SER A 523 -16.23 -11.20 18.41
N ILE A 524 -14.94 -11.46 18.25
CA ILE A 524 -14.37 -12.82 18.33
C ILE A 524 -14.72 -13.46 19.68
N ASP A 525 -15.22 -14.69 19.61
CA ASP A 525 -15.63 -15.56 20.72
C ASP A 525 -16.66 -14.94 21.71
N ALA A 526 -17.42 -13.95 21.25
CA ALA A 526 -18.38 -13.25 22.08
C ALA A 526 -19.85 -13.63 21.80
N LYS A 527 -20.73 -13.33 22.75
CA LYS A 527 -22.14 -13.77 22.75
C LYS A 527 -22.95 -13.21 21.58
N GLY A 528 -22.56 -12.06 21.01
CA GLY A 528 -23.24 -11.44 19.89
C GLY A 528 -23.25 -12.30 18.63
N LEU A 529 -22.23 -13.15 18.44
CA LEU A 529 -22.14 -14.07 17.30
C LEU A 529 -23.27 -15.11 17.32
N ASN A 530 -23.50 -15.77 18.46
CA ASN A 530 -24.55 -16.78 18.59
C ASN A 530 -25.95 -16.18 18.37
N ARG A 531 -26.14 -14.92 18.79
CA ARG A 531 -27.41 -14.20 18.58
C ARG A 531 -27.61 -13.80 17.13
N CYS A 532 -26.54 -13.43 16.43
CA CYS A 532 -26.59 -13.19 14.99
C CYS A 532 -26.91 -14.49 14.23
N GLU A 533 -26.28 -15.60 14.61
CA GLU A 533 -26.57 -16.93 14.05
C GLU A 533 -28.05 -17.29 14.22
N GLN A 534 -28.61 -17.11 15.43
CA GLN A 534 -30.03 -17.35 15.67
C GLN A 534 -30.94 -16.41 14.85
N ALA A 535 -30.61 -15.12 14.75
CA ALA A 535 -31.39 -14.17 13.97
C ALA A 535 -31.41 -14.53 12.47
N ILE A 536 -30.26 -14.95 11.92
CA ILE A 536 -30.16 -15.43 10.54
C ILE A 536 -30.91 -16.75 10.37
N PHE A 537 -30.77 -17.68 11.32
CA PHE A 537 -31.50 -18.95 11.29
C PHE A 537 -33.01 -18.70 11.26
N ASP A 538 -33.54 -17.88 12.17
CA ASP A 538 -34.98 -17.58 12.23
C ASP A 538 -35.48 -16.92 10.93
N TRP A 539 -34.66 -16.06 10.32
CA TRP A 539 -34.99 -15.39 9.07
C TRP A 539 -34.95 -16.35 7.85
N VAL A 540 -33.98 -17.27 7.80
CA VAL A 540 -33.80 -18.21 6.67
C VAL A 540 -34.58 -19.53 6.84
N ALA A 541 -34.99 -19.88 8.06
CA ALA A 541 -35.72 -21.12 8.37
C ALA A 541 -36.94 -21.38 7.47
N PRO A 542 -37.75 -20.38 7.06
CA PRO A 542 -38.86 -20.60 6.13
C PRO A 542 -38.45 -21.15 4.74
N TYR A 543 -37.18 -21.07 4.37
CA TYR A 543 -36.65 -21.45 3.04
C TYR A 543 -35.77 -22.70 3.06
N THR A 544 -35.53 -23.24 4.25
CA THR A 544 -34.57 -24.32 4.40
C THR A 544 -35.21 -25.46 5.16
N HIS A 545 -34.97 -26.70 4.72
CA HIS A 545 -35.38 -27.89 5.45
C HIS A 545 -34.46 -28.15 6.66
N LEU A 546 -34.13 -27.11 7.42
CA LEU A 546 -33.22 -27.20 8.55
C LEU A 546 -33.95 -27.74 9.78
N GLN A 547 -33.38 -28.79 10.38
CA GLN A 547 -33.69 -29.18 11.75
C GLN A 547 -32.98 -28.20 12.69
N PRO A 548 -33.64 -27.66 13.73
CA PRO A 548 -33.02 -26.72 14.66
C PRO A 548 -31.84 -27.38 15.38
N LYS A 549 -30.61 -26.86 15.22
CA LYS A 549 -29.43 -27.30 15.98
C LYS A 549 -29.44 -26.83 17.44
N PHE A 550 -30.30 -25.87 17.80
CA PHE A 550 -30.24 -25.16 19.09
C PHE A 550 -31.48 -25.34 19.99
N ALA A 551 -32.06 -26.54 20.04
CA ALA A 551 -33.10 -26.84 21.04
C ALA A 551 -32.56 -27.15 22.46
N ALA A 552 -31.26 -26.94 22.75
CA ALA A 552 -30.67 -27.33 24.03
C ALA A 552 -29.61 -26.34 24.54
N ALA A 553 -30.03 -25.12 24.92
CA ALA A 553 -29.33 -24.29 25.89
C ALA A 553 -30.27 -23.23 26.47
N SER A 554 -31.26 -23.66 27.25
CA SER A 554 -32.12 -22.77 28.04
C SER A 554 -32.46 -23.47 29.35
N VAL A 555 -31.54 -23.41 30.32
CA VAL A 555 -31.82 -23.38 31.77
C VAL A 555 -30.83 -22.42 32.40
#